data_AF-A0A3M2GZE8-F1
#
_entry.id   AF-A0A3M2GZE8-F1
#
_cell.length_a   1.000
_cell.length_b   1.000
_cell.length_c   1.000
_cell.angle_alpha   90.00
_cell.angle_beta   90.00
_cell.angle_gamma   90.00
#
_symmetry.space_group_name_H-M   'P 1'
#
loop_
_entity.id
_entity.type
_entity.pdbx_description
1 polymer ?
#
loop_
_entity_poly.entity_id
_entity_poly.type
_entity_poly.pdbx_seq_one_letter_code
_entity_poly.pdbx_strand_id
1 'polypeptide(L)' 'TADGTPAVVRTAVRSPRLGRVIGLALVPVPVAEPGTILTVTTPAGDTTAVVSDVPFGTPWPS' A
#
# COMPACT_ATOMS: atom_id res chain seq x y z
N THR A 1 -8.54 -0.34 16.67
CA THR A 1 -9.83 -0.01 17.32
C THR A 1 -10.95 -0.26 16.32
N ALA A 2 -11.98 -1.00 16.75
CA ALA A 2 -13.31 -1.20 16.14
C ALA A 2 -13.44 -1.82 14.74
N ASP A 3 -12.60 -2.79 14.39
CA ASP A 3 -12.99 -4.13 13.91
C ASP A 3 -11.68 -4.94 13.89
N GLY A 4 -11.63 -6.13 14.49
CA GLY A 4 -10.39 -6.77 14.95
C GLY A 4 -9.37 -7.22 13.90
N THR A 5 -9.44 -6.75 12.65
CA THR A 5 -8.54 -7.18 11.58
C THR A 5 -7.26 -6.34 11.56
N PRO A 6 -6.09 -6.93 11.84
CA PRO A 6 -4.83 -6.22 11.71
C PRO A 6 -4.56 -5.88 10.24
N ALA A 7 -4.03 -4.68 10.00
CA ALA A 7 -3.57 -4.31 8.68
C ALA A 7 -2.45 -5.27 8.25
N VAL A 8 -2.59 -5.92 7.09
CA VAL A 8 -1.66 -6.95 6.65
C VAL A 8 -1.36 -6.82 5.16
N VAL A 9 -0.07 -6.76 4.83
CA VAL A 9 0.40 -6.85 3.44
C VAL A 9 0.26 -8.29 2.98
N ARG A 10 -0.48 -8.51 1.89
CA ARG A 10 -0.72 -9.84 1.30
C ARG A 10 0.29 -10.17 0.21
N THR A 11 0.71 -9.16 -0.53
CA THR A 11 1.72 -9.29 -1.59
C THR A 11 2.47 -7.98 -1.73
N ALA A 12 3.75 -8.06 -2.05
CA ALA A 12 4.59 -6.92 -2.36
C ALA A 12 5.61 -7.32 -3.42
N VAL A 13 5.87 -6.43 -4.37
CA VAL A 13 6.85 -6.65 -5.43
C VAL A 13 7.50 -5.33 -5.82
N ARG A 14 8.78 -5.39 -6.20
CA ARG A 14 9.46 -4.25 -6.84
C ARG A 14 8.91 -4.11 -8.26
N SER A 15 8.33 -2.95 -8.59
CA SER A 15 7.92 -2.61 -9.96
C SER A 15 9.10 -1.96 -10.69
N PRO A 16 9.67 -2.59 -11.75
CA PRO A 16 10.71 -1.95 -12.55
C PRO A 16 10.20 -0.69 -13.24
N ARG A 17 8.94 -0.71 -13.72
CA ARG A 17 8.29 0.43 -14.39
C ARG A 17 8.19 1.66 -13.50
N LEU A 18 7.84 1.47 -12.23
CA LEU A 18 7.64 2.58 -11.29
C LEU A 18 8.89 2.91 -10.46
N GLY A 19 9.96 2.12 -10.59
CA GLY A 19 11.19 2.28 -9.80
C GLY A 19 11.02 2.03 -8.30
N ARG A 20 9.87 1.56 -7.81
CA ARG A 20 9.53 1.41 -6.38
C ARG A 20 8.79 0.11 -6.06
N VAL A 21 8.71 -0.23 -4.78
CA VAL A 21 7.91 -1.37 -4.31
C VAL A 21 6.43 -0.98 -4.33
N ILE A 22 5.59 -1.90 -4.79
CA ILE A 22 4.13 -1.82 -4.70
C ILE A 22 3.64 -3.03 -3.93
N GLY A 23 2.51 -2.88 -3.23
CA GLY A 23 1.92 -3.98 -2.47
C GLY A 23 0.41 -3.84 -2.37
N LEU A 24 -0.24 -4.97 -2.08
CA LEU A 24 -1.64 -5.03 -1.73
C LEU A 24 -1.75 -5.39 -0.26
N ALA A 25 -2.54 -4.61 0.47
CA ALA A 25 -2.76 -4.80 1.88
C ALA A 25 -4.26 -4.75 2.19
N LEU A 26 -4.67 -5.54 3.17
CA LEU A 26 -5.94 -5.33 3.85
C LEU A 26 -5.70 -4.29 4.93
N VAL A 27 -6.48 -3.22 4.94
CA VAL A 27 -6.38 -2.15 5.93
C VAL A 27 -7.78 -1.75 6.40
N PRO A 28 -7.92 -1.20 7.61
CA PRO A 28 -9.19 -0.61 8.04
C PRO A 28 -9.65 0.49 7.08
N VAL A 29 -10.96 0.56 6.83
CA VAL A 29 -11.56 1.57 5.94
C VAL A 29 -11.12 3.01 6.26
N PRO A 30 -11.01 3.45 7.54
CA PRO A 30 -10.58 4.81 7.86
C PRO A 30 -9.18 5.20 7.39
N VAL A 31 -8.35 4.22 6.99
CA VAL A 31 -6.98 4.44 6.53
C VAL A 31 -6.76 3.91 5.10
N ALA A 32 -7.84 3.63 4.37
CA ALA A 32 -7.81 3.11 3.00
C ALA A 32 -7.87 4.22 1.93
N GLU A 33 -7.92 5.49 2.32
CA GLU A 33 -8.02 6.61 1.39
C GLU A 33 -6.69 6.85 0.64
N PRO A 34 -6.69 7.01 -0.69
CA PRO A 34 -5.50 7.36 -1.44
C PRO A 34 -4.78 8.59 -0.87
N GLY A 35 -3.45 8.53 -0.81
CA GLY A 35 -2.61 9.55 -0.17
C GLY A 35 -2.39 9.32 1.33
N THR A 36 -3.15 8.42 1.98
CA THR A 36 -2.90 8.06 3.37
C THR A 36 -1.50 7.48 3.55
N ILE A 37 -0.77 7.99 4.53
CA ILE A 37 0.58 7.53 4.88
C ILE A 37 0.47 6.44 5.95
N LEU A 38 1.08 5.29 5.69
CA LEU A 38 1.12 4.14 6.60
C LEU A 38 2.56 3.77 6.92
N THR A 39 2.80 3.38 8.17
CA THR A 39 4.05 2.69 8.54
C THR A 39 3.87 1.20 8.28
N VAL A 40 4.79 0.60 7.54
CA VAL A 40 4.78 -0.82 7.17
C VAL A 40 6.03 -1.48 7.72
N THR A 41 5.85 -2.50 8.55
CA THR A 41 6.96 -3.31 9.06
C THR A 41 7.36 -4.35 8.02
N THR A 42 8.64 -4.38 7.67
CA THR A 42 9.22 -5.35 6.74
C THR A 42 10.38 -6.10 7.42
N PRO A 43 10.85 -7.24 6.87
CA PRO A 43 12.02 -7.92 7.40
C PRO A 43 13.30 -7.08 7.44
N ALA A 44 13.39 -6.02 6.62
CA ALA A 44 14.51 -5.08 6.60
C ALA A 44 14.35 -3.91 7.58
N GLY A 45 13.22 -3.82 8.27
CA GLY A 45 12.84 -2.72 9.15
C GLY A 45 11.54 -2.04 8.73
N ASP A 46 11.14 -1.06 9.53
CA ASP A 46 9.96 -0.25 9.25
C ASP A 46 10.23 0.69 8.07
N THR A 47 9.21 0.87 7.23
CA THR A 47 9.26 1.79 6.10
C THR A 47 7.94 2.51 5.95
N THR A 48 7.93 3.60 5.18
CA THR A 48 6.73 4.38 4.88
C THR A 48 6.12 3.90 3.57
N ALA A 49 4.81 3.66 3.58
CA ALA A 49 4.00 3.40 2.39
C ALA A 49 2.92 4.46 2.24
N VAL A 50 2.50 4.71 1.00
CA VAL A 50 1.40 5.61 0.68
C VAL A 50 0.32 4.81 -0.01
N VAL A 51 -0.92 4.91 0.47
CA VAL A 51 -2.08 4.30 -0.19
C VAL A 51 -2.25 4.95 -1.55
N SER A 52 -2.38 4.13 -2.60
CA SER A 52 -2.48 4.58 -3.98
C SER A 52 -3.76 4.04 -4.59
N ASP A 53 -4.31 4.78 -5.54
CA ASP A 53 -5.32 4.23 -6.45
C ASP A 53 -4.77 3.07 -7.27
N VAL A 54 -5.72 2.25 -7.74
CA VAL A 54 -5.51 1.19 -8.71
C VAL A 54 -6.11 1.64 -10.05
N PRO A 55 -5.41 1.50 -11.18
CA PRO A 55 -4.11 0.85 -11.37
C PRO A 55 -2.93 1.64 -10.78
N PHE A 56 -1.86 0.94 -10.39
CA PHE A 56 -0.66 1.60 -9.87
C PHE A 56 0.02 2.48 -10.93
N GLY A 57 0.05 3.79 -10.69
CA GLY A 57 0.63 4.80 -11.59
C GLY A 57 -0.42 5.47 -12.49
N THR A 58 0.02 6.27 -13.46
CA THR A 58 -0.89 6.99 -14.36
C THR A 58 -1.76 6.02 -15.17
N PRO A 59 -3.09 6.16 -15.19
CA PRO A 59 -3.94 5.44 -16.13
C PRO A 59 -3.60 5.83 -17.57
N TRP A 60 -3.69 4.87 -18.50
CA TRP A 60 -3.58 5.13 -19.93
C TRP A 60 -4.70 6.10 -20.33
N PRO A 61 -4.43 7.21 -21.05
CA PRO A 61 -5.51 8.05 -21.54
C PRO A 61 -6.29 7.23 -22.58
N SER A 62 -7.58 7.02 -22.31
CA SER A 62 -8.56 6.77 -23.37
C SER A 62 -8.58 7.93 -24.35
#